data_AF-A0A5N4AET7-F1
#
_entry.id   AF-A0A5N4AET7-F1
#
_cell.length_a   1.000
_cell.length_b   1.000
_cell.length_c   1.000
_cell.angle_alpha   90.00
_cell.angle_beta   90.00
_cell.angle_gamma   90.00
#
_symmetry.space_group_name_H-M   'P 1'
#
loop_
_entity.id
_entity.type
_entity.pdbx_description
1 polymer ?
#
loop_
_entity_poly.entity_id
_entity_poly.type
_entity_poly.pdbx_seq_one_letter_code
_entity_poly.pdbx_strand_id
1 'polypeptide(L)'
;MLNKKYQQWGIIHEKLSVDEAMTRYYGHHSSLVRGKPVRFGFKNWSLCSSNGYCYSVDTYCGKTKGNPGDIQQPLGSRVVLSLLKCVCVYPVIIFLSLLSDLKRLGFRATGTLRQNRTEKSPLIPVKEMEKKKRGSYDSAFDSKNELLLIRWNDNSVCTIATNYDFLEPLQNDDVKQPNVFKAYNNGMGGVDSNDQVVNNYRISVRGKKWYWPLITSMFNVAMVNAWKLHQLVSEDKMDLLLFVRNVTRYYLRFSTKEHGKSRNSASVPKSIVEDDIGSLS
;
A
#
# COMPACT_ATOMS: atom_id res chain seq x y z
N MET A 1 16.55 -8.84 -3.17
CA MET A 1 17.43 -8.35 -2.09
C MET A 1 16.72 -7.34 -1.18
N LEU A 2 16.12 -6.27 -1.72
CA LEU A 2 15.45 -5.24 -0.90
C LEU A 2 14.21 -5.70 -0.14
N ASN A 3 13.33 -6.52 -0.74
CA ASN A 3 12.20 -7.11 0.00
C ASN A 3 12.66 -7.87 1.26
N LYS A 4 13.78 -8.61 1.18
CA LYS A 4 14.35 -9.28 2.35
C LYS A 4 14.73 -8.28 3.45
N LYS A 5 15.22 -7.08 3.10
CA LYS A 5 15.54 -6.03 4.06
C LYS A 5 14.29 -5.35 4.63
N TYR A 6 13.28 -5.12 3.81
CA TYR A 6 12.00 -4.58 4.26
C TYR A 6 11.32 -5.51 5.27
N GLN A 7 11.39 -6.82 5.01
CA GLN A 7 10.88 -7.87 5.88
C GLN A 7 11.74 -8.05 7.14
N GLN A 8 13.07 -8.00 7.01
CA GLN A 8 14.00 -8.17 8.13
C GLN A 8 13.81 -7.08 9.21
N TRP A 9 13.63 -5.83 8.80
CA TRP A 9 13.55 -4.68 9.72
C TRP A 9 12.13 -4.22 10.02
N GLY A 10 11.15 -4.68 9.25
CA GLY A 10 9.76 -4.31 9.42
C GLY A 10 9.14 -4.99 10.63
N ILE A 11 8.65 -4.20 11.58
CA ILE A 11 7.79 -4.72 12.65
C ILE A 11 6.42 -5.01 12.04
N ILE A 12 5.93 -6.24 12.14
CA ILE A 12 4.64 -6.65 11.57
C ILE A 12 3.51 -5.88 12.28
N HIS A 13 2.70 -5.18 11.49
CA HIS A 13 1.54 -4.44 11.94
C HIS A 13 0.29 -5.33 11.92
N GLU A 14 -0.64 -5.12 12.85
CA GLU A 14 -1.89 -5.90 12.95
C GLU A 14 -2.77 -5.78 11.70
N LYS A 15 -2.72 -4.62 11.05
CA LYS A 15 -3.50 -4.26 9.85
C LYS A 15 -2.60 -4.08 8.65
N LEU A 16 -2.82 -4.89 7.61
CA LEU A 16 -2.09 -4.85 6.35
C LEU A 16 -3.04 -4.69 5.17
N SER A 17 -2.56 -4.03 4.12
CA SER A 17 -3.26 -3.93 2.84
C SER A 17 -2.32 -4.25 1.69
N VAL A 18 -2.90 -4.83 0.63
CA VAL A 18 -2.20 -5.05 -0.64
C VAL A 18 -2.91 -4.25 -1.72
N ASP A 19 -2.16 -3.41 -2.42
CA ASP A 19 -2.70 -2.59 -3.49
C ASP A 19 -1.59 -2.20 -4.47
N GLU A 20 -1.95 -1.38 -5.44
CA GLU A 20 -1.18 -1.04 -6.61
C GLU A 20 -0.58 0.37 -6.44
N ALA A 21 0.75 0.44 -6.43
CA ALA A 21 1.53 1.67 -6.46
C ALA A 21 2.11 1.92 -7.86
N MET A 22 2.39 3.18 -8.20
CA MET A 22 2.85 3.57 -9.54
C MET A 22 4.22 4.25 -9.52
N THR A 23 5.22 3.61 -10.13
CA THR A 23 6.50 4.27 -10.41
C THR A 23 6.43 5.01 -11.75
N ARG A 24 6.26 6.35 -11.72
CA ARG A 24 6.22 7.20 -12.93
C ARG A 24 7.35 6.88 -13.92
N TYR A 25 7.00 6.59 -15.17
CA TYR A 25 7.93 6.41 -16.27
C TYR A 25 7.20 6.61 -17.59
N TYR A 26 7.77 7.40 -18.49
CA TYR A 26 7.13 7.79 -19.76
C TYR A 26 7.78 7.15 -21.00
N GLY A 27 8.71 6.21 -20.81
CA GLY A 27 9.35 5.52 -21.93
C GLY A 27 8.55 4.31 -22.41
N HIS A 28 9.13 3.59 -23.38
CA HIS A 28 8.46 2.53 -24.13
C HIS A 28 7.94 1.35 -23.27
N HIS A 29 8.60 1.05 -22.16
CA HIS A 29 8.22 -0.04 -21.25
C HIS A 29 7.16 0.36 -20.20
N SER A 30 6.55 1.54 -20.32
CA SER A 30 5.52 2.01 -19.40
C SER A 30 4.17 1.33 -19.67
N SER A 31 3.38 1.15 -18.61
CA SER A 31 1.97 0.77 -18.67
C SER A 31 1.10 1.97 -18.34
N LEU A 32 -0.06 2.05 -19.00
CA LEU A 32 -1.09 3.04 -18.70
C LEU A 32 -2.09 2.47 -17.69
N VAL A 33 -2.22 3.12 -16.53
CA VAL A 33 -3.25 2.83 -15.53
C VAL A 33 -4.18 4.03 -15.45
N ARG A 34 -5.45 3.84 -15.83
CA ARG A 34 -6.48 4.88 -15.73
C ARG A 34 -6.91 5.04 -14.28
N GLY A 35 -7.19 6.28 -13.86
CA GLY A 35 -7.73 6.59 -12.52
C GLY A 35 -6.70 6.84 -11.41
N LYS A 36 -5.40 6.58 -11.63
CA LYS A 36 -4.32 6.97 -10.70
C LYS A 36 -3.77 8.35 -11.06
N PRO A 37 -3.29 9.16 -10.08
CA PRO A 37 -2.64 10.45 -10.37
C PRO A 37 -1.44 10.31 -11.32
N VAL A 38 -0.65 9.26 -11.11
CA VAL A 38 0.41 8.84 -12.04
C VAL A 38 -0.12 7.77 -12.97
N ARG A 39 -0.46 8.18 -14.20
CA ARG A 39 -1.09 7.30 -15.20
C ARG A 39 -0.10 6.46 -16.01
N PHE A 40 1.12 6.95 -16.22
CA PHE A 40 2.15 6.25 -17.01
C PHE A 40 3.31 5.84 -16.13
N GLY A 41 3.62 4.54 -16.12
CA GLY A 41 4.76 4.04 -15.38
C GLY A 41 4.79 2.54 -15.22
N PHE A 42 5.58 2.09 -14.26
CA PHE A 42 5.57 0.71 -13.80
C PHE A 42 4.51 0.54 -12.72
N LYS A 43 3.68 -0.48 -12.88
CA LYS A 43 2.72 -0.89 -11.86
C LYS A 43 3.41 -1.84 -10.89
N ASN A 44 3.33 -1.53 -9.61
CA ASN A 44 3.87 -2.37 -8.54
C ASN A 44 2.75 -2.79 -7.59
N TRP A 45 2.67 -4.07 -7.27
CA TRP A 45 1.88 -4.56 -6.16
C TRP A 45 2.69 -4.41 -4.89
N SER A 46 2.11 -3.78 -3.86
CA SER A 46 2.81 -3.51 -2.61
C SER A 46 2.00 -4.04 -1.44
N LEU A 47 2.67 -4.69 -0.50
CA LEU A 47 2.13 -5.04 0.81
C LEU A 47 2.59 -3.99 1.80
N CYS A 48 1.65 -3.24 2.37
CA CYS A 48 1.94 -2.20 3.35
C CYS A 48 1.14 -2.38 4.63
N SER A 49 1.67 -1.91 5.75
CA SER A 49 0.89 -1.69 6.97
C SER A 49 -0.04 -0.48 6.79
N SER A 50 -1.09 -0.41 7.60
CA SER A 50 -1.99 0.75 7.58
C SER A 50 -1.29 2.08 7.93
N ASN A 51 -0.15 2.05 8.62
CA ASN A 51 0.67 3.23 8.88
C ASN A 51 1.65 3.58 7.75
N GLY A 52 1.68 2.82 6.66
CA GLY A 52 2.44 3.10 5.45
C GLY A 52 3.87 2.56 5.40
N TYR A 53 4.23 1.59 6.24
CA TYR A 53 5.48 0.82 6.09
C TYR A 53 5.28 -0.27 5.02
N CYS A 54 6.20 -0.37 4.07
CA CYS A 54 6.13 -1.35 2.98
C CYS A 54 6.95 -2.60 3.29
N TYR A 55 6.33 -3.78 3.30
CA TYR A 55 7.01 -5.06 3.57
C TYR A 55 7.52 -5.73 2.30
N SER A 56 6.78 -5.63 1.20
CA SER A 56 7.13 -6.33 -0.03
C SER A 56 6.54 -5.63 -1.25
N VAL A 57 7.32 -5.59 -2.32
CA VAL A 57 6.92 -5.03 -3.62
C VAL A 57 7.12 -6.10 -4.71
N ASP A 58 6.15 -6.22 -5.61
CA ASP A 58 6.18 -7.08 -6.79
C ASP A 58 5.81 -6.28 -8.05
N THR A 59 6.77 -6.07 -8.94
CA THR A 59 6.58 -5.27 -10.16
C THR A 59 5.84 -6.09 -11.21
N TYR A 60 4.75 -5.55 -11.73
CA TYR A 60 3.97 -6.20 -12.77
C TYR A 60 4.72 -6.20 -14.11
N CYS A 61 5.12 -7.40 -14.56
CA CYS A 61 5.87 -7.62 -15.80
C CYS A 61 4.98 -8.04 -16.99
N GLY A 62 3.66 -7.80 -16.94
CA GLY A 62 2.74 -8.22 -17.99
C GLY A 62 2.21 -9.65 -17.80
N LYS A 63 1.77 -10.28 -18.90
CA LYS A 63 1.24 -11.65 -18.90
C LYS A 63 2.38 -12.66 -18.75
N THR A 64 2.51 -13.26 -17.57
CA THR A 64 3.34 -14.46 -17.40
C THR A 64 2.62 -15.66 -18.01
N LYS A 65 3.23 -16.36 -18.96
CA LYS A 65 2.77 -17.71 -19.34
C LYS A 65 3.07 -18.61 -18.14
N GLY A 66 2.04 -19.13 -17.48
CA GLY A 66 2.23 -20.10 -16.39
C GLY A 66 2.95 -21.34 -16.92
N ASN A 67 3.61 -22.08 -16.04
CA ASN A 67 4.14 -23.39 -16.43
C ASN A 67 2.97 -24.32 -16.77
N PRO A 68 3.09 -25.17 -17.80
CA PRO A 68 2.06 -26.17 -18.09
C PRO A 68 1.88 -27.08 -16.86
N GLY A 69 0.71 -27.05 -16.23
CA GLY A 69 0.38 -27.87 -15.05
C GLY A 69 0.01 -27.09 -13.78
N ASP A 70 0.28 -25.79 -13.70
CA ASP A 70 -0.17 -24.99 -12.56
C ASP A 70 -1.70 -24.79 -12.60
N ILE A 71 -2.36 -25.02 -11.46
CA ILE A 71 -3.76 -24.61 -11.24
C ILE A 71 -3.84 -23.12 -11.58
N GLN A 72 -4.65 -22.77 -12.60
CA GLN A 72 -4.82 -21.38 -13.04
C GLN A 72 -5.56 -20.56 -11.99
N GLN A 73 -4.85 -20.12 -10.96
CA GLN A 73 -5.35 -19.11 -10.04
C GLN A 73 -5.35 -17.75 -10.74
N PRO A 74 -6.38 -16.91 -10.53
CA PRO A 74 -6.40 -15.54 -11.02
C PRO A 74 -5.14 -14.78 -10.60
N LEU A 75 -4.64 -13.89 -11.48
CA LEU A 75 -3.42 -13.12 -11.22
C LEU A 75 -3.44 -12.42 -9.85
N GLY A 76 -4.55 -11.77 -9.51
CA GLY A 76 -4.70 -11.07 -8.23
C GLY A 76 -4.50 -12.01 -7.04
N SER A 77 -5.08 -13.21 -7.08
CA SER A 77 -4.93 -14.20 -6.02
C SER A 77 -3.48 -14.62 -5.85
N ARG A 78 -2.78 -14.94 -6.95
CA ARG A 78 -1.37 -15.36 -6.90
C ARG A 78 -0.46 -14.29 -6.32
N VAL A 79 -0.66 -13.04 -6.73
CA VAL A 79 0.16 -11.91 -6.25
C VAL A 79 -0.07 -11.69 -4.76
N VAL A 80 -1.33 -11.66 -4.31
CA VAL A 80 -1.68 -11.50 -2.90
C VAL A 80 -1.06 -12.59 -2.05
N LEU A 81 -1.24 -13.86 -2.43
CA LEU A 81 -0.68 -15.00 -1.71
C LEU A 81 0.85 -14.97 -1.71
N SER A 82 1.48 -14.56 -2.80
CA SER A 82 2.94 -14.42 -2.89
C SER A 82 3.48 -13.37 -1.93
N LEU A 83 2.85 -12.18 -1.89
CA LEU A 83 3.25 -11.09 -1.00
C LEU A 83 3.05 -11.44 0.48
N LEU A 84 1.99 -12.17 0.81
CA LEU A 84 1.67 -12.57 2.18
C LEU A 84 2.58 -13.68 2.75
N LYS A 85 3.42 -14.34 1.93
CA LYS A 85 4.38 -15.35 2.41
C LYS A 85 5.36 -14.83 3.47
N CYS A 86 5.55 -13.51 3.56
CA CYS A 86 6.42 -12.90 4.56
C CYS A 86 5.72 -12.62 5.91
N VAL A 87 4.41 -12.86 6.01
CA VAL A 87 3.63 -12.64 7.23
C VAL A 87 3.52 -13.98 7.98
N CYS A 88 4.28 -14.12 9.06
CA CYS A 88 4.36 -15.36 9.84
C CYS A 88 3.54 -15.33 11.15
N VAL A 89 2.94 -14.19 11.48
CA VAL A 89 2.21 -13.99 12.75
C VAL A 89 0.71 -13.96 12.47
N TYR A 90 -0.05 -14.64 13.31
CA TYR A 90 -1.51 -14.69 13.26
C TYR A 90 -2.10 -14.34 14.63
N PRO A 91 -3.26 -13.66 14.69
CA PRO A 91 -4.06 -13.18 13.55
C PRO A 91 -3.60 -11.80 13.04
N VAL A 92 -3.55 -11.63 11.71
CA VAL A 92 -3.35 -10.34 11.03
C VAL A 92 -4.57 -10.05 10.15
N ILE A 93 -4.99 -8.80 10.09
CA ILE A 93 -6.14 -8.33 9.31
C ILE A 93 -5.68 -7.86 7.93
N ILE A 94 -6.19 -8.52 6.89
CA ILE A 94 -5.87 -8.26 5.48
C ILE A 94 -7.05 -7.64 4.76
N PHE A 95 -6.87 -6.47 4.15
CA PHE A 95 -7.94 -5.78 3.46
C PHE A 95 -8.02 -6.12 1.96
N LEU A 96 -8.64 -7.26 1.57
CA LEU A 96 -8.63 -7.81 0.20
C LEU A 96 -9.84 -8.67 -0.20
N SER A 97 -10.06 -8.83 -1.50
CA SER A 97 -11.19 -9.59 -2.07
C SER A 97 -11.02 -11.13 -2.13
N LEU A 98 -9.99 -11.72 -1.50
CA LEU A 98 -9.68 -13.17 -1.55
C LEU A 98 -9.99 -13.89 -0.23
N LEU A 99 -11.20 -13.72 0.27
CA LEU A 99 -11.53 -14.01 1.67
C LEU A 99 -11.48 -15.49 2.04
N SER A 100 -11.99 -16.38 1.18
CA SER A 100 -12.03 -17.83 1.48
C SER A 100 -10.63 -18.46 1.54
N ASP A 101 -9.72 -18.09 0.63
CA ASP A 101 -8.35 -18.61 0.65
C ASP A 101 -7.56 -18.06 1.83
N LEU A 102 -7.74 -16.77 2.16
CA LEU A 102 -7.13 -16.14 3.32
C LEU A 102 -7.61 -16.79 4.63
N LYS A 103 -8.90 -17.12 4.71
CA LYS A 103 -9.47 -17.86 5.84
C LYS A 103 -8.77 -19.21 6.03
N ARG A 104 -8.61 -19.99 4.96
CA ARG A 104 -7.93 -21.30 5.00
C ARG A 104 -6.48 -21.21 5.46
N LEU A 105 -5.83 -20.07 5.22
CA LEU A 105 -4.48 -19.78 5.70
C LEU A 105 -4.44 -19.22 7.14
N GLY A 106 -5.59 -19.04 7.79
CA GLY A 106 -5.69 -18.50 9.16
C GLY A 106 -5.70 -16.97 9.25
N PHE A 107 -5.76 -16.25 8.12
CA PHE A 107 -5.83 -14.79 8.12
C PHE A 107 -7.26 -14.30 8.41
N ARG A 108 -7.34 -13.20 9.15
CA ARG A 108 -8.52 -12.36 9.22
C ARG A 108 -8.51 -11.44 8.01
N ALA A 109 -9.63 -11.30 7.31
CA ALA A 109 -9.68 -10.52 6.10
C ALA A 109 -11.03 -9.83 5.89
N THR A 110 -10.98 -8.65 5.29
CA THR A 110 -12.15 -7.86 4.90
C THR A 110 -11.91 -7.24 3.53
N GLY A 111 -12.85 -7.33 2.61
CA GLY A 111 -12.64 -6.85 1.24
C GLY A 111 -13.89 -6.28 0.63
N THR A 112 -13.71 -5.32 -0.27
CA THR A 112 -14.81 -4.84 -1.11
C THR A 112 -15.12 -5.84 -2.21
N LEU A 113 -16.41 -6.04 -2.48
CA LEU A 113 -16.91 -6.89 -3.56
C LEU A 113 -17.49 -6.01 -4.67
N ARG A 114 -17.08 -6.29 -5.91
CA ARG A 114 -17.70 -5.68 -7.09
C ARG A 114 -19.09 -6.23 -7.29
N GLN A 115 -20.01 -5.38 -7.76
CA GLN A 115 -21.41 -5.72 -8.02
C GLN A 115 -21.56 -7.04 -8.82
N ASN A 116 -20.81 -7.19 -9.92
CA ASN A 116 -20.87 -8.37 -10.79
C ASN A 116 -20.54 -9.70 -10.07
N ARG A 117 -19.89 -9.65 -8.90
CA ARG A 117 -19.58 -10.84 -8.08
C ARG A 117 -20.64 -11.15 -7.03
N THR A 118 -21.64 -10.27 -6.88
CA THR A 118 -22.68 -10.36 -5.85
C THR A 118 -24.08 -10.53 -6.43
N GLU A 119 -24.22 -10.70 -7.75
CA GLU A 119 -25.51 -10.82 -8.44
C GLU A 119 -26.33 -12.02 -7.98
N LYS A 120 -25.67 -13.10 -7.54
CA LYS A 120 -26.31 -14.31 -6.99
C LYS A 120 -26.32 -14.35 -5.46
N SER A 121 -25.86 -13.29 -4.81
CA SER A 121 -25.89 -13.23 -3.35
C SER A 121 -27.32 -12.97 -2.86
N PRO A 122 -27.70 -13.46 -1.68
CA PRO A 122 -29.01 -13.19 -1.08
C PRO A 122 -29.19 -11.73 -0.61
N LEU A 123 -28.26 -10.83 -0.92
CA LEU A 123 -28.34 -9.41 -0.58
C LEU A 123 -29.31 -8.68 -1.52
N ILE A 124 -30.01 -7.68 -0.99
CA ILE A 124 -30.85 -6.74 -1.74
C ILE A 124 -30.08 -6.18 -2.94
N PRO A 125 -30.57 -6.31 -4.18
CA PRO A 125 -29.89 -5.84 -5.38
C PRO A 125 -29.43 -4.39 -5.27
N VAL A 126 -28.26 -4.07 -5.85
CA VAL A 126 -27.66 -2.73 -5.78
C VAL A 126 -28.65 -1.63 -6.21
N LYS A 127 -29.39 -1.84 -7.30
CA LYS A 127 -30.39 -0.88 -7.81
C LYS A 127 -31.56 -0.64 -6.86
N GLU A 128 -31.92 -1.62 -6.05
CA GLU A 128 -32.97 -1.47 -5.03
C GLU A 128 -32.40 -0.79 -3.78
N MET A 129 -31.16 -1.12 -3.43
CA MET A 129 -30.43 -0.50 -2.34
C MET A 129 -30.21 1.00 -2.56
N GLU A 130 -29.89 1.41 -3.78
CA GLU A 130 -29.72 2.82 -4.18
C GLU A 130 -30.99 3.66 -3.94
N LYS A 131 -32.17 3.04 -4.03
CA LYS A 131 -33.46 3.71 -3.78
C LYS A 131 -33.76 3.87 -2.29
N LYS A 132 -33.07 3.13 -1.42
CA LYS A 132 -33.25 3.24 0.03
C LYS A 132 -32.57 4.49 0.57
N LYS A 133 -33.03 4.98 1.71
CA LYS A 133 -32.43 6.14 2.40
C LYS A 133 -30.94 5.89 2.68
N ARG A 134 -30.11 6.92 2.51
CA ARG A 134 -28.70 6.93 2.93
C ARG A 134 -28.55 6.43 4.38
N GLY A 135 -27.59 5.54 4.62
CA GLY A 135 -27.40 4.82 5.87
C GLY A 135 -28.15 3.50 5.99
N SER A 136 -28.99 3.15 5.01
CA SER A 136 -29.56 1.81 4.95
C SER A 136 -28.45 0.78 4.74
N TYR A 137 -28.60 -0.41 5.31
CA TYR A 137 -27.75 -1.55 5.05
C TYR A 137 -28.57 -2.83 4.91
N ASP A 138 -27.96 -3.85 4.34
CA ASP A 138 -28.44 -5.21 4.28
C ASP A 138 -27.26 -6.16 4.51
N SER A 139 -27.53 -7.34 5.06
CA SER A 139 -26.48 -8.31 5.37
C SER A 139 -26.93 -9.73 5.16
N ALA A 140 -26.00 -10.56 4.72
CA ALA A 140 -26.23 -11.99 4.59
C ALA A 140 -24.98 -12.76 4.97
N PHE A 141 -25.17 -13.93 5.58
CA PHE A 141 -24.08 -14.83 5.91
C PHE A 141 -24.03 -15.98 4.90
N ASP A 142 -22.89 -16.15 4.25
CA ASP A 142 -22.60 -17.31 3.42
C ASP A 142 -22.07 -18.42 4.32
N SER A 143 -22.95 -19.35 4.72
CA SER A 143 -22.56 -20.48 5.58
C SER A 143 -21.58 -21.45 4.93
N LYS A 144 -21.46 -21.47 3.59
CA LYS A 144 -20.56 -22.39 2.87
C LYS A 144 -19.11 -21.91 2.95
N ASN A 145 -18.89 -20.62 2.75
CA ASN A 145 -17.55 -20.01 2.86
C ASN A 145 -17.31 -19.37 4.23
N GLU A 146 -18.34 -19.34 5.08
CA GLU A 146 -18.38 -18.69 6.39
C GLU A 146 -17.94 -17.22 6.31
N LEU A 147 -18.58 -16.48 5.40
CA LEU A 147 -18.32 -15.07 5.14
C LEU A 147 -19.56 -14.24 5.45
N LEU A 148 -19.38 -13.14 6.17
CA LEU A 148 -20.41 -12.13 6.36
C LEU A 148 -20.33 -11.12 5.21
N LEU A 149 -21.42 -10.99 4.45
CA LEU A 149 -21.59 -10.01 3.38
C LEU A 149 -22.44 -8.86 3.92
N ILE A 150 -22.01 -7.62 3.68
CA ILE A 150 -22.71 -6.42 4.11
C ILE A 150 -22.76 -5.43 2.96
N ARG A 151 -23.96 -4.97 2.63
CA ARG A 151 -24.22 -3.94 1.62
C ARG A 151 -24.74 -2.70 2.31
N TRP A 152 -24.11 -1.55 2.06
CA TRP A 152 -24.44 -0.28 2.71
C TRP A 152 -24.62 0.80 1.66
N ASN A 153 -25.65 1.63 1.82
CA ASN A 153 -25.92 2.77 0.95
C ASN A 153 -25.41 4.06 1.60
N ASP A 154 -24.38 4.67 1.03
CA ASP A 154 -23.88 5.99 1.43
C ASP A 154 -24.07 7.01 0.28
N ASN A 155 -22.99 7.64 -0.22
CA ASN A 155 -23.02 8.39 -1.48
C ASN A 155 -23.17 7.45 -2.68
N SER A 156 -22.71 6.22 -2.53
CA SER A 156 -22.93 5.11 -3.47
C SER A 156 -23.05 3.81 -2.69
N VAL A 157 -23.67 2.80 -3.30
CA VAL A 157 -23.82 1.50 -2.67
C VAL A 157 -22.48 0.75 -2.70
N CYS A 158 -22.00 0.38 -1.52
CA CYS A 158 -20.80 -0.41 -1.35
C CYS A 158 -21.16 -1.79 -0.78
N THR A 159 -20.43 -2.83 -1.19
CA THR A 159 -20.54 -4.17 -0.61
C THR A 159 -19.19 -4.60 -0.08
N ILE A 160 -19.13 -4.96 1.20
CA ILE A 160 -17.97 -5.55 1.86
C ILE A 160 -18.29 -6.99 2.24
N ALA A 161 -17.26 -7.83 2.24
CA ALA A 161 -17.31 -9.14 2.83
C ALA A 161 -16.17 -9.30 3.86
N THR A 162 -16.44 -10.03 4.94
CA THR A 162 -15.47 -10.27 6.02
C THR A 162 -15.58 -11.70 6.53
N ASN A 163 -14.46 -12.26 6.99
CA ASN A 163 -14.39 -13.60 7.58
C ASN A 163 -14.23 -13.59 9.12
N TYR A 164 -14.19 -12.40 9.74
CA TYR A 164 -13.87 -12.27 11.17
C TYR A 164 -14.66 -11.17 11.89
N ASP A 165 -15.18 -10.20 11.16
CA ASP A 165 -15.82 -9.01 11.73
C ASP A 165 -17.35 -9.15 11.72
N PHE A 166 -18.02 -8.29 12.47
CA PHE A 166 -19.47 -8.30 12.64
C PHE A 166 -20.10 -7.03 12.08
N LEU A 167 -21.43 -7.06 11.93
CA LEU A 167 -22.20 -5.90 11.47
C LEU A 167 -22.25 -4.80 12.54
N GLU A 168 -22.36 -5.21 13.81
CA GLU A 168 -22.44 -4.32 14.96
C GLU A 168 -21.07 -4.09 15.61
N PRO A 169 -20.86 -2.94 16.28
CA PRO A 169 -21.81 -1.84 16.47
C PRO A 169 -22.01 -1.00 15.20
N LEU A 170 -23.14 -0.32 15.13
CA LEU A 170 -23.40 0.72 14.14
C LEU A 170 -22.95 2.06 14.73
N GLN A 171 -22.14 2.81 14.00
CA GLN A 171 -21.72 4.14 14.41
C GLN A 171 -22.62 5.20 13.78
N ASN A 172 -22.88 6.27 14.54
CA ASN A 172 -23.74 7.39 14.14
C ASN A 172 -22.91 8.68 14.13
N ASP A 173 -21.90 8.74 13.27
CA ASP A 173 -21.07 9.94 13.11
C ASP A 173 -21.64 10.91 12.06
N ASP A 174 -22.82 10.63 11.49
CA ASP A 174 -23.71 11.49 10.66
C ASP A 174 -24.71 10.61 9.86
N VAL A 175 -24.23 9.43 9.46
CA VAL A 175 -24.96 8.38 8.75
C VAL A 175 -24.75 7.08 9.52
N LYS A 176 -25.82 6.30 9.72
CA LYS A 176 -25.72 4.98 10.35
C LYS A 176 -24.81 4.09 9.52
N GLN A 177 -23.60 3.84 10.02
CA GLN A 177 -22.54 3.10 9.32
C GLN A 177 -22.14 1.85 10.11
N PRO A 178 -22.13 0.66 9.47
CA PRO A 178 -21.57 -0.53 10.10
C PRO A 178 -20.06 -0.38 10.37
N ASN A 179 -19.61 -0.74 11.59
CA ASN A 179 -18.23 -0.53 12.03
C ASN A 179 -17.20 -1.19 11.10
N VAL A 180 -17.54 -2.30 10.45
CA VAL A 180 -16.68 -2.98 9.46
C VAL A 180 -16.21 -2.04 8.33
N PHE A 181 -17.04 -1.08 7.89
CA PHE A 181 -16.65 -0.13 6.85
C PHE A 181 -15.62 0.88 7.36
N LYS A 182 -15.75 1.32 8.61
CA LYS A 182 -14.76 2.20 9.26
C LYS A 182 -13.45 1.46 9.50
N ALA A 183 -13.51 0.21 9.96
CA ALA A 183 -12.35 -0.66 10.11
C ALA A 183 -11.63 -0.89 8.77
N TYR A 184 -12.38 -1.14 7.69
CA TYR A 184 -11.86 -1.26 6.33
C TYR A 184 -11.17 0.02 5.86
N ASN A 185 -11.82 1.17 5.97
CA ASN A 185 -11.27 2.46 5.53
C ASN A 185 -9.98 2.81 6.28
N ASN A 186 -9.91 2.54 7.58
CA ASN A 186 -8.72 2.77 8.40
C ASN A 186 -7.56 1.83 8.06
N GLY A 187 -7.86 0.65 7.51
CA GLY A 187 -6.87 -0.39 7.25
C GLY A 187 -6.34 -0.43 5.81
N MET A 188 -7.18 -0.11 4.82
CA MET A 188 -6.85 -0.27 3.40
C MET A 188 -5.82 0.74 2.88
N GLY A 189 -5.82 1.97 3.41
CA GLY A 189 -5.04 3.11 2.88
C GLY A 189 -3.52 3.04 3.03
N GLY A 190 -2.96 1.95 3.58
CA GLY A 190 -1.52 1.80 3.82
C GLY A 190 -0.65 1.96 2.57
N VAL A 191 -1.06 1.37 1.44
CA VAL A 191 -0.31 1.44 0.18
C VAL A 191 -0.37 2.84 -0.43
N ASP A 192 -1.56 3.46 -0.49
CA ASP A 192 -1.70 4.82 -1.00
C ASP A 192 -0.95 5.84 -0.13
N SER A 193 -0.95 5.66 1.20
CA SER A 193 -0.15 6.47 2.12
C SER A 193 1.35 6.34 1.82
N ASN A 194 1.84 5.12 1.63
CA ASN A 194 3.24 4.90 1.25
C ASN A 194 3.57 5.54 -0.11
N ASP A 195 2.74 5.34 -1.13
CA ASP A 195 2.94 5.90 -2.48
C ASP A 195 2.94 7.43 -2.46
N GLN A 196 2.04 8.06 -1.69
CA GLN A 196 2.02 9.50 -1.51
C GLN A 196 3.33 10.01 -0.90
N VAL A 197 3.77 9.40 0.21
CA VAL A 197 4.99 9.80 0.93
C VAL A 197 6.25 9.58 0.08
N VAL A 198 6.32 8.47 -0.64
CA VAL A 198 7.40 8.17 -1.60
C VAL A 198 7.46 9.20 -2.72
N ASN A 199 6.30 9.68 -3.21
CA ASN A 199 6.24 10.65 -4.28
C ASN A 199 6.62 12.08 -3.85
N ASN A 200 6.50 12.44 -2.57
CA ASN A 200 6.85 13.77 -2.06
C ASN A 200 8.34 14.11 -2.23
N TYR A 201 9.24 13.18 -1.94
CA TYR A 201 10.71 13.38 -2.02
C TYR A 201 11.36 12.42 -2.99
N ARG A 202 10.66 12.15 -4.09
CA ARG A 202 11.12 11.20 -5.10
C ARG A 202 12.42 11.65 -5.74
N ILE A 203 13.40 10.75 -5.79
CA ILE A 203 14.58 10.89 -6.66
C ILE A 203 14.15 11.02 -8.13
N SER A 204 14.39 12.19 -8.73
CA SER A 204 14.06 12.52 -10.12
C SER A 204 15.33 12.73 -10.95
N VAL A 205 16.08 11.66 -11.19
CA VAL A 205 17.23 11.67 -12.10
C VAL A 205 16.79 11.22 -13.50
N ARG A 206 16.99 12.07 -14.51
CA ARG A 206 16.68 11.76 -15.91
C ARG A 206 17.68 10.74 -16.45
N GLY A 207 17.33 9.46 -16.36
CA GLY A 207 18.10 8.36 -16.96
C GLY A 207 17.58 7.97 -18.34
N LYS A 208 18.47 7.53 -19.23
CA LYS A 208 18.09 6.91 -20.52
C LYS A 208 17.62 5.46 -20.37
N LYS A 209 17.97 4.80 -19.26
CA LYS A 209 17.70 3.38 -19.02
C LYS A 209 16.37 3.17 -18.31
N TRP A 210 15.54 2.28 -18.86
CA TRP A 210 14.16 2.05 -18.39
C TRP A 210 14.07 1.49 -16.96
N TYR A 211 15.10 0.77 -16.50
CA TYR A 211 15.14 0.18 -15.17
C TYR A 211 15.56 1.18 -14.08
N TRP A 212 16.10 2.34 -14.45
CA TRP A 212 16.60 3.32 -13.49
C TRP A 212 15.51 3.89 -12.56
N PRO A 213 14.31 4.25 -13.07
CA PRO A 213 13.19 4.63 -12.22
C PRO A 213 12.77 3.57 -11.20
N LEU A 214 12.89 2.27 -11.54
CA LEU A 214 12.58 1.19 -10.60
C LEU A 214 13.59 1.17 -9.45
N ILE A 215 14.89 1.25 -9.76
CA ILE A 215 15.95 1.27 -8.76
C ILE A 215 15.78 2.46 -7.81
N THR A 216 15.59 3.66 -8.34
CA THR A 216 15.43 4.86 -7.50
C THR A 216 14.13 4.82 -6.69
N SER A 217 13.05 4.27 -7.25
CA SER A 217 11.81 4.02 -6.52
C SER A 217 12.03 3.08 -5.33
N MET A 218 12.82 2.02 -5.51
CA MET A 218 13.13 1.11 -4.41
C MET A 218 13.92 1.83 -3.30
N PHE A 219 14.89 2.69 -3.63
CA PHE A 219 15.59 3.49 -2.61
C PHE A 219 14.67 4.47 -1.88
N ASN A 220 13.72 5.09 -2.59
CA ASN A 220 12.72 5.95 -1.93
C ASN A 220 11.86 5.15 -0.93
N VAL A 221 11.40 3.95 -1.31
CA VAL A 221 10.66 3.06 -0.39
C VAL A 221 11.52 2.70 0.83
N ALA A 222 12.80 2.37 0.63
CA ALA A 222 13.72 2.09 1.73
C ALA A 222 13.88 3.29 2.69
N MET A 223 13.99 4.51 2.14
CA MET A 223 14.08 5.74 2.93
C MET A 223 12.80 6.00 3.73
N VAL A 224 11.63 5.82 3.12
CA VAL A 224 10.34 5.96 3.79
C VAL A 224 10.15 4.91 4.87
N ASN A 225 10.55 3.66 4.62
CA ASN A 225 10.53 2.59 5.61
C ASN A 225 11.41 2.92 6.82
N ALA A 226 12.64 3.40 6.58
CA ALA A 226 13.54 3.83 7.66
C ALA A 226 12.96 5.00 8.46
N TRP A 227 12.34 5.98 7.78
CA TRP A 227 11.65 7.08 8.45
C TRP A 227 10.46 6.57 9.28
N LYS A 228 9.64 5.64 8.75
CA LYS A 228 8.53 5.04 9.51
C LYS A 228 9.03 4.31 10.77
N LEU A 229 10.15 3.60 10.70
CA LEU A 229 10.77 2.97 11.87
C LEU A 229 11.26 4.01 12.88
N HIS A 230 11.91 5.09 12.42
CA HIS A 230 12.29 6.21 13.29
C HIS A 230 11.07 6.82 13.98
N GLN A 231 9.98 7.04 13.25
CA GLN A 231 8.72 7.54 13.81
C GLN A 231 8.04 6.55 14.76
N LEU A 232 8.40 5.27 14.76
CA LEU A 232 7.87 4.30 15.73
C LEU A 232 8.72 4.26 17.00
N VAL A 233 10.04 4.33 16.87
CA VAL A 233 10.97 4.05 17.98
C VAL A 233 11.50 5.33 18.65
N SER A 234 11.69 6.41 17.91
CA SER A 234 12.28 7.65 18.45
C SER A 234 11.22 8.50 19.14
N GLU A 235 11.54 9.09 20.29
CA GLU A 235 10.71 10.11 20.95
C GLU A 235 10.75 11.44 20.17
N ASP A 236 11.93 11.82 19.67
CA ASP A 236 12.12 12.98 18.81
C ASP A 236 11.60 12.69 17.41
N LYS A 237 10.31 12.95 17.18
CA LYS A 237 9.70 12.82 15.85
C LYS A 237 10.28 13.88 14.92
N MET A 238 10.61 13.49 13.70
CA MET A 238 11.05 14.41 12.66
C MET A 238 10.26 14.23 11.38
N ASP A 239 10.04 15.32 10.66
CA ASP A 239 9.46 15.23 9.32
C ASP A 239 10.39 14.46 8.36
N LEU A 240 9.81 14.03 7.24
CA LEU A 240 10.54 13.22 6.26
C LEU A 240 11.67 14.01 5.59
N LEU A 241 11.51 15.32 5.37
CA LEU A 241 12.54 16.13 4.73
C LEU A 241 13.79 16.22 5.59
N LEU A 242 13.63 16.50 6.89
CA LEU A 242 14.70 16.56 7.86
C LEU A 242 15.38 15.20 8.01
N PHE A 243 14.59 14.11 8.06
CA PHE A 243 15.13 12.75 8.09
C PHE A 243 16.02 12.46 6.87
N VAL A 244 15.51 12.72 5.67
CA VAL A 244 16.25 12.54 4.41
C VAL A 244 17.52 13.38 4.42
N ARG A 245 17.43 14.67 4.80
CA ARG A 245 18.59 15.59 4.89
C ARG A 245 19.67 15.06 5.82
N ASN A 246 19.29 14.52 6.98
CA ASN A 246 20.23 13.97 7.96
C ASN A 246 20.94 12.72 7.41
N VAL A 247 20.19 11.80 6.81
CA VAL A 247 20.75 10.60 6.18
C VAL A 247 21.69 10.98 5.02
N THR A 248 21.29 11.92 4.15
CA THR A 248 22.14 12.39 3.05
C THR A 248 23.44 13.01 3.57
N ARG A 249 23.37 13.88 4.57
CA ARG A 249 24.56 14.51 5.18
C ARG A 249 25.51 13.47 5.79
N TYR A 250 24.98 12.46 6.45
CA TYR A 250 25.76 11.36 7.00
C TYR A 250 26.58 10.65 5.90
N TYR A 251 25.92 10.22 4.81
CA TYR A 251 26.61 9.53 3.72
C TYR A 251 27.62 10.42 2.96
N LEU A 252 27.34 11.72 2.80
CA LEU A 252 28.31 12.66 2.20
C LEU A 252 29.57 12.83 3.07
N ARG A 253 29.40 12.93 4.39
CA ARG A 253 30.53 13.00 5.34
C ARG A 253 31.32 11.70 5.40
N PHE A 254 30.65 10.56 5.23
CA PHE A 254 31.34 9.26 5.19
C PHE A 254 32.17 9.11 3.91
N SER A 255 31.61 9.45 2.76
CA SER A 255 32.29 9.37 1.45
C SER A 255 33.55 10.24 1.38
N THR A 256 33.52 11.42 2.01
CA THR A 256 34.68 12.34 2.09
C THR A 256 35.79 11.82 3.00
N LYS A 257 35.49 10.96 3.99
CA LYS A 257 36.50 10.32 4.84
C LYS A 257 37.22 9.15 4.16
N GLU A 258 36.53 8.39 3.31
CA GLU A 258 37.15 7.27 2.56
C GLU A 258 37.99 7.73 1.36
N HIS A 259 37.66 8.89 0.75
CA HIS A 259 38.39 9.44 -0.39
C HIS A 259 39.58 10.35 -0.02
N GLY A 260 40.12 10.21 1.20
CA GLY A 260 41.37 10.86 1.63
C GLY A 260 42.61 10.48 0.80
N LYS A 261 42.49 9.62 -0.22
CA LYS A 261 43.50 9.43 -1.26
C LYS A 261 42.96 9.90 -2.62
N SER A 262 43.29 11.16 -2.90
CA SER A 262 43.42 11.78 -4.23
C SER A 262 42.30 11.55 -5.23
N ARG A 263 41.34 12.48 -5.25
CA ARG A 263 40.77 13.01 -6.49
C ARG A 263 40.36 14.46 -6.26
N ASN A 264 40.95 15.37 -7.04
CA ASN A 264 40.62 16.80 -7.02
C ASN A 264 39.09 16.96 -7.16
N SER A 265 38.45 17.27 -6.04
CA SER A 265 37.01 17.48 -5.96
C SER A 265 36.74 18.96 -6.17
N ALA A 266 35.76 19.27 -7.03
CA ALA A 266 35.23 20.63 -7.16
C ALA A 266 34.79 21.13 -5.77
N SER A 267 35.18 22.35 -5.43
CA SER A 267 34.91 22.97 -4.14
C SER A 267 33.41 23.11 -3.89
N VAL A 268 32.95 22.65 -2.72
CA VAL A 268 31.62 22.99 -2.19
C VAL A 268 31.59 24.51 -1.96
N PRO A 269 30.57 25.24 -2.46
CA PRO A 269 30.45 26.67 -2.19
C PRO A 269 30.38 26.94 -0.69
N LYS A 270 31.31 27.74 -0.18
CA LYS A 270 31.30 28.25 1.20
C LYS A 270 30.30 29.39 1.34
N SER A 271 29.01 29.06 1.35
CA SER A 271 27.95 29.88 1.96
C SER A 271 26.59 29.23 1.67
N ILE A 272 26.05 28.49 2.64
CA ILE A 272 24.60 28.39 2.77
C ILE A 272 24.31 29.20 4.02
N VAL A 273 23.72 30.38 3.81
CA VAL A 273 23.14 31.17 4.89
C VAL A 273 22.09 30.28 5.57
N GLU A 274 22.20 30.14 6.89
CA GLU A 274 21.11 29.58 7.69
C GLU A 274 19.99 30.61 7.69
N ASP A 275 19.05 30.46 6.76
CA ASP A 275 17.80 31.21 6.84
C ASP A 275 16.92 30.53 7.89
N ASP A 276 16.85 31.17 9.05
CA ASP A 276 16.08 30.80 10.23
C ASP A 276 14.59 31.12 10.06
N ILE A 277 14.04 30.92 8.85
CA ILE A 277 12.65 31.25 8.55
C ILE A 277 12.04 30.13 7.70
N GLY A 278 11.07 29.46 8.31
CA GLY A 278 10.24 28.47 7.66
C GLY A 278 9.40 29.05 6.52
N SER A 279 9.00 28.14 5.65
CA SER A 279 8.29 28.32 4.38
C SER A 279 9.17 28.69 3.20
N LEU A 280 8.89 28.09 2.05
CA LEU A 280 8.69 28.82 0.81
C LEU A 280 8.02 27.92 -0.25
N SER A 281 6.95 28.49 -0.81
CA SER A 281 6.38 28.42 -2.17
C SER A 281 6.88 27.36 -3.16
#